data_AF-A0A497K8M5-F1
#
_entry.id   AF-A0A497K8M5-F1
#
_cell.length_a   1.000
_cell.length_b   1.000
_cell.length_c   1.000
_cell.angle_alpha   90.00
_cell.angle_beta   90.00
_cell.angle_gamma   90.00
#
_symmetry.space_group_name_H-M   'P 1'
#
loop_
_entity.id
_entity.type
_entity.pdbx_description
1 polymer ?
#
loop_
_entity_poly.entity_id
_entity_poly.type
_entity_poly.pdbx_seq_one_letter_code
_entity_poly.pdbx_strand_id
1 'polypeptide(L)'
;MLVDALSKRKYPIESGQPCRRHNCIKCCIKTEMPLTKSDIELISSLGYKTEDFAIKTDEGWRLKNKFGKCVFLTENGCRIYDFRPQGCRLYPLIYAEELDKPILD
;
A
#
# COMPACT_ATOMS: atom_id res chain seq x y z
N MET A 1 29.05 11.62 22.84
CA MET A 1 27.72 12.26 22.99
C MET A 1 27.29 12.79 21.63
N LEU A 2 26.71 11.94 20.78
CA LEU A 2 26.08 12.27 19.47
C LEU A 2 25.59 11.01 18.73
N VAL A 3 25.65 9.83 19.35
CA VAL A 3 25.16 8.57 18.77
C VAL A 3 23.81 8.12 19.35
N ASP A 4 23.39 8.68 20.49
CA ASP A 4 22.17 8.25 21.21
C ASP A 4 20.88 8.93 20.74
N ALA A 5 20.96 9.93 19.85
CA ALA A 5 19.80 10.67 19.34
C ALA A 5 19.16 10.06 18.08
N LEU A 6 19.77 9.04 17.46
CA LEU A 6 19.25 8.38 16.26
C LEU A 6 18.31 7.20 16.58
N SER A 7 18.16 6.82 17.85
CA SER A 7 17.58 5.51 18.24
C SER A 7 16.05 5.47 18.46
N LYS A 8 15.30 6.58 18.53
CA LYS A 8 13.87 6.50 18.96
C LYS A 8 12.87 7.39 18.23
N ARG A 9 13.00 7.61 16.93
CA ARG A 9 11.87 8.20 16.18
C ARG A 9 10.84 7.12 15.85
N LYS A 10 9.78 7.06 16.67
CA LYS A 10 8.58 6.27 16.37
C LYS A 10 7.72 7.04 15.38
N TYR A 11 7.38 6.42 14.26
CA TYR A 11 6.45 6.97 13.27
C TYR A 11 5.19 6.11 13.25
N PRO A 12 3.99 6.71 13.08
CA PRO A 12 2.78 5.93 12.82
C PRO A 12 3.00 5.03 11.60
N ILE A 13 2.51 3.78 11.65
CA ILE A 13 2.67 2.81 10.56
C ILE A 13 2.13 3.39 9.24
N GLU A 14 0.97 4.03 9.31
CA GLU A 14 0.28 4.67 8.19
C GLU A 14 1.09 5.76 7.48
N SER A 15 2.06 6.37 8.18
CA SER A 15 2.88 7.44 7.62
C SER A 15 3.76 6.96 6.45
N GLY A 16 4.05 5.66 6.40
CA GLY A 16 4.96 5.07 5.42
C GLY A 16 6.39 5.64 5.47
N GLN A 17 6.75 6.39 6.51
CA GLN A 17 8.02 7.11 6.60
C GLN A 17 9.26 6.21 6.40
N PRO A 18 9.32 4.98 6.98
CA PRO A 18 10.40 4.04 6.66
C PRO A 18 10.45 3.70 5.16
N CYS A 19 9.30 3.40 4.57
CA CYS A 19 9.21 3.02 3.15
C CYS A 19 9.61 4.16 2.20
N ARG A 20 9.24 5.41 2.51
CA ARG A 20 9.67 6.58 1.71
C ARG A 20 11.17 6.82 1.79
N ARG A 21 11.78 6.67 2.97
CA ARG A 21 13.23 6.87 3.15
C ARG A 21 14.07 5.82 2.42
N HIS A 22 13.54 4.62 2.28
CA HIS A 22 14.27 3.46 1.74
C HIS A 22 13.75 3.01 0.37
N ASN A 23 12.91 3.81 -0.30
CA ASN A 23 12.35 3.51 -1.61
C ASN A 23 11.73 2.09 -1.70
N CYS A 24 10.99 1.71 -0.66
CA CYS A 24 10.39 0.37 -0.60
C CYS A 24 9.30 0.20 -1.66
N ILE A 25 9.29 -0.96 -2.32
CA ILE A 25 8.29 -1.32 -3.33
C ILE A 25 7.60 -2.66 -3.08
N LYS A 26 7.92 -3.37 -1.98
CA LYS A 26 7.44 -4.75 -1.71
C LYS A 26 5.91 -4.83 -1.79
N CYS A 27 5.18 -3.88 -1.20
CA CYS A 27 3.71 -3.83 -1.25
C CYS A 27 3.10 -3.70 -2.67
N CYS A 28 3.89 -3.29 -3.66
CA CYS A 28 3.47 -3.12 -5.05
C CYS A 28 3.83 -4.34 -5.92
N ILE A 29 4.57 -5.32 -5.41
CA ILE A 29 4.97 -6.52 -6.17
C ILE A 29 3.93 -7.60 -5.94
N LYS A 30 3.34 -8.12 -7.03
CA LYS A 30 2.29 -9.16 -7.02
C LYS A 30 1.18 -8.85 -6.01
N THR A 31 0.80 -7.57 -5.89
CA THR A 31 -0.08 -7.11 -4.83
C THR A 31 -1.48 -7.70 -4.98
N GLU A 32 -2.08 -8.15 -3.88
CA GLU A 32 -3.49 -8.56 -3.85
C GLU A 32 -4.34 -7.59 -3.02
N MET A 33 -3.82 -6.38 -2.81
CA MET A 33 -4.38 -5.39 -1.90
C MET A 33 -5.88 -5.13 -2.13
N PRO A 34 -6.74 -5.48 -1.17
CA PRO A 34 -8.15 -5.15 -1.22
C PRO A 34 -8.38 -3.64 -1.24
N LEU A 35 -9.44 -3.23 -1.93
CA LEU A 35 -9.88 -1.85 -2.03
C LEU A 35 -11.25 -1.70 -1.38
N THR A 36 -11.36 -0.79 -0.43
CA THR A 36 -12.65 -0.34 0.07
C THR A 36 -13.33 0.59 -0.95
N LYS A 37 -14.63 0.84 -0.79
CA LYS A 37 -15.34 1.85 -1.57
C LYS A 37 -14.67 3.23 -1.45
N SER A 38 -14.24 3.61 -0.25
CA SER A 38 -13.55 4.87 0.00
C SER A 38 -12.18 4.94 -0.69
N ASP A 39 -11.45 3.82 -0.79
CA ASP A 39 -10.19 3.79 -1.54
C ASP A 39 -10.43 4.03 -3.03
N ILE A 40 -11.49 3.44 -3.60
CA ILE A 40 -11.86 3.62 -5.00
C ILE A 40 -12.27 5.09 -5.25
N GLU A 41 -13.11 5.66 -4.39
CA GLU A 41 -13.53 7.07 -4.48
C GLU A 41 -12.35 8.02 -4.37
N LEU A 42 -11.43 7.77 -3.41
CA LEU A 42 -10.22 8.56 -3.23
C LEU A 42 -9.35 8.54 -4.49
N ILE A 43 -9.05 7.35 -5.03
CA ILE A 43 -8.18 7.23 -6.21
C ILE A 43 -8.87 7.83 -7.44
N SER A 44 -10.17 7.62 -7.62
CA SER A 44 -10.92 8.20 -8.73
C SER A 44 -10.94 9.73 -8.68
N SER A 45 -10.97 10.33 -7.48
CA SER A 45 -10.88 11.79 -7.32
C SER A 45 -9.56 12.39 -7.82
N LEU A 46 -8.51 11.58 -8.01
CA LEU A 46 -7.23 11.99 -8.61
C LEU A 46 -7.27 11.99 -10.14
N GLY A 47 -8.40 11.64 -10.76
CA GLY A 47 -8.58 11.60 -12.21
C GLY A 47 -8.33 10.23 -12.86
N TYR A 48 -8.17 9.16 -12.06
CA TYR A 48 -8.09 7.80 -12.60
C TYR A 48 -9.48 7.20 -12.81
N LYS A 49 -9.66 6.43 -13.89
CA LYS A 49 -10.88 5.63 -14.06
C LYS A 49 -10.75 4.32 -13.29
N THR A 50 -11.83 3.87 -12.66
CA THR A 50 -11.83 2.66 -11.82
C THR A 50 -11.27 1.44 -12.54
N GLU A 51 -11.64 1.23 -13.81
CA GLU A 51 -11.18 0.11 -14.65
C GLU A 51 -9.66 0.11 -14.94
N ASP A 52 -9.00 1.26 -14.79
CA ASP A 52 -7.56 1.39 -15.00
C ASP A 52 -6.77 0.87 -13.80
N PHE A 53 -7.34 0.92 -12.60
CA PHE A 53 -6.60 0.62 -11.37
C PHE A 53 -7.19 -0.44 -10.46
N ALA A 54 -8.45 -0.79 -10.64
CA ALA A 54 -9.13 -1.78 -9.83
C ALA A 54 -9.62 -2.94 -10.71
N ILE A 55 -9.67 -4.12 -10.11
CA ILE A 55 -10.33 -5.30 -10.67
C ILE A 55 -11.34 -5.82 -9.65
N LYS A 56 -12.52 -6.20 -10.13
CA LYS A 56 -13.54 -6.87 -9.32
C LYS A 56 -13.27 -8.38 -9.32
N THR A 57 -13.23 -8.97 -8.13
CA THR A 57 -13.09 -10.40 -7.85
C THR A 57 -14.29 -10.88 -7.04
N ASP A 58 -14.36 -12.18 -6.77
CA ASP A 58 -15.42 -12.75 -5.93
C ASP A 58 -15.34 -12.24 -4.47
N GLU A 59 -14.13 -11.89 -4.01
CA GLU A 59 -13.85 -11.33 -2.68
C GLU A 59 -14.05 -9.80 -2.60
N GLY A 60 -14.38 -9.13 -3.71
CA GLY A 60 -14.61 -7.68 -3.74
C GLY A 60 -13.77 -6.96 -4.79
N TRP A 61 -13.18 -5.82 -4.42
CA TRP A 61 -12.31 -5.06 -5.30
C TRP A 61 -10.87 -5.14 -4.81
N ARG A 62 -9.91 -5.20 -5.73
CA ARG A 62 -8.48 -5.12 -5.41
C ARG A 62 -7.69 -4.29 -6.42
N LEU A 63 -6.50 -3.87 -6.02
CA LEU A 63 -5.56 -3.20 -6.93
C LEU A 63 -5.20 -4.10 -8.11
N LYS A 64 -5.24 -3.51 -9.30
CA LYS A 64 -4.87 -4.18 -10.55
C LYS A 64 -3.35 -4.32 -10.65
N ASN A 65 -2.92 -5.44 -11.22
CA ASN A 65 -1.53 -5.65 -11.61
C ASN A 65 -1.35 -5.61 -13.13
N LYS A 66 -0.17 -5.16 -13.56
CA LYS A 66 0.36 -5.30 -14.92
C LYS A 66 1.75 -5.92 -14.83
N PHE A 67 1.95 -7.09 -15.46
CA PHE A 67 3.20 -7.86 -15.38
C PHE A 67 3.68 -8.13 -13.94
N GLY A 68 2.75 -8.49 -13.06
CA GLY A 68 3.05 -8.79 -11.65
C GLY A 68 3.43 -7.57 -10.80
N LYS A 69 3.16 -6.34 -11.27
CA LYS A 69 3.38 -5.09 -10.53
C LYS A 69 2.08 -4.32 -10.44
N CYS A 70 1.83 -3.68 -9.29
CA CYS A 70 0.73 -2.74 -9.12
C CYS A 70 0.78 -1.67 -10.24
N VAL A 71 -0.37 -1.32 -10.82
CA VAL A 71 -0.46 -0.30 -11.89
C VAL A 71 0.04 1.09 -11.47
N PHE A 72 0.19 1.33 -10.17
CA PHE A 72 0.74 2.59 -9.64
C PHE A 72 2.25 2.56 -9.43
N LEU A 73 2.91 1.41 -9.59
CA LEU A 73 4.36 1.32 -9.48
C LEU A 73 5.04 1.91 -10.72
N THR A 74 5.97 2.82 -10.49
CA THR A 74 6.85 3.44 -11.48
C THR A 74 8.31 3.14 -11.14
N GLU A 75 9.24 3.61 -11.97
CA GLU A 75 10.67 3.60 -11.66
C GLU A 75 11.01 4.37 -10.37
N ASN A 76 10.22 5.39 -10.04
CA ASN A 76 10.38 6.24 -8.86
C ASN A 76 9.51 5.78 -7.67
N GLY A 77 8.98 4.55 -7.70
CA GLY A 77 8.09 4.02 -6.67
C GLY A 77 6.61 4.23 -6.97
N CYS A 78 5.75 4.17 -5.95
CA CYS A 78 4.31 4.27 -6.12
C CYS A 78 3.87 5.71 -6.39
N ARG A 79 3.28 5.98 -7.58
CA ARG A 79 2.89 7.33 -8.00
C ARG A 79 1.72 7.94 -7.20
N ILE A 80 0.98 7.14 -6.43
CA ILE A 80 -0.10 7.59 -5.54
C ILE A 80 0.28 7.45 -4.06
N TYR A 81 1.57 7.53 -3.72
CA TYR A 81 2.05 7.18 -2.37
C TYR A 81 1.27 7.88 -1.23
N ASP A 82 0.95 9.16 -1.37
CA ASP A 82 0.22 9.93 -0.36
C ASP A 82 -1.28 9.62 -0.32
N PHE A 83 -1.82 9.00 -1.37
CA PHE A 83 -3.22 8.61 -1.54
C PHE A 83 -3.38 7.08 -1.60
N ARG A 84 -2.41 6.34 -1.06
CA ARG A 84 -2.44 4.88 -1.02
C ARG A 84 -3.71 4.36 -0.31
N PRO A 85 -4.25 3.21 -0.77
CA PRO A 85 -5.33 2.51 -0.07
C PRO A 85 -5.01 2.22 1.39
N GLN A 86 -6.03 2.03 2.22
CA GLN A 86 -5.88 1.73 3.64
C GLN A 86 -4.91 0.57 3.92
N GLY A 87 -5.07 -0.57 3.25
CA GLY A 87 -4.17 -1.70 3.46
C GLY A 87 -2.72 -1.41 3.01
N CYS A 88 -2.50 -0.59 1.97
CA CYS A 88 -1.16 -0.12 1.60
C CYS A 88 -0.52 0.79 2.65
N ARG A 89 -1.33 1.51 3.46
CA ARG A 89 -0.83 2.33 4.58
C ARG A 89 -0.44 1.47 5.77
N LEU A 90 -1.16 0.37 6.00
CA LEU A 90 -0.90 -0.57 7.09
C LEU A 90 0.27 -1.53 6.79
N TYR A 91 0.57 -1.80 5.52
CA TYR A 91 1.65 -2.68 5.11
C TYR A 91 2.99 -2.34 5.84
N PRO A 92 3.71 -3.34 6.39
CA PRO A 92 3.56 -4.78 6.20
C PRO A 92 2.58 -5.49 7.14
N LEU A 93 1.79 -4.75 7.94
CA LEU A 93 0.74 -5.38 8.76
C LEU A 93 -0.41 -5.85 7.86
N ILE A 94 -0.60 -7.16 7.79
CA ILE A 94 -1.67 -7.81 7.02
C ILE A 94 -2.52 -8.69 7.94
N TYR A 95 -3.75 -8.99 7.53
CA TYR A 95 -4.61 -9.93 8.24
C TYR A 95 -4.43 -11.32 7.65
N ALA A 96 -4.04 -12.31 8.47
CA ALA A 96 -4.01 -13.70 8.07
C ALA A 96 -5.32 -14.37 8.50
N GLU A 97 -6.22 -14.61 7.54
CA GLU A 97 -7.55 -15.15 7.79
C GLU A 97 -7.49 -16.55 8.43
N GLU A 98 -6.52 -17.38 8.03
CA GLU A 98 -6.36 -18.75 8.55
C GLU A 98 -5.97 -18.77 10.03
N LEU A 99 -5.39 -17.67 10.52
CA LEU A 99 -4.89 -17.53 11.88
C LEU A 99 -5.73 -16.58 12.73
N ASP A 100 -6.76 -15.95 12.14
CA ASP A 100 -7.62 -14.94 12.74
C ASP A 100 -6.83 -13.83 13.47
N LYS A 101 -5.72 -13.39 12.88
CA LYS A 101 -4.80 -12.44 13.54
C LYS A 101 -3.99 -11.59 12.55
N PRO A 102 -3.55 -10.40 12.98
CA PRO A 102 -2.60 -9.62 12.20
C PRO A 102 -1.20 -10.25 12.23
N ILE A 103 -0.52 -10.27 11.08
CA ILE A 103 0.87 -10.70 10.91
C ILE A 103 1.67 -9.66 10.13
N LEU A 104 3.00 -9.78 10.16
CA LEU A 104 3.91 -9.00 9.32
C LEU A 104 4.32 -9.83 8.11
N ASP A 105 4.17 -9.27 6.91
CA ASP A 105 4.73 -9.81 5.66
C ASP A 105 6.21 -9.44 5.45
#